data_AF-A0A524MTE1-F1
#
_entry.id   AF-A0A524MTE1-F1
#
_cell.length_a   1.000
_cell.length_b   1.000
_cell.length_c   1.000
_cell.angle_alpha   90.00
_cell.angle_beta   90.00
_cell.angle_gamma   90.00
#
_symmetry.space_group_name_H-M   'P 1'
#
loop_
_entity.id
_entity.type
_entity.pdbx_description
1 polymer ?
#
loop_
_entity_poly.entity_id
_entity_poly.type
_entity_poly.pdbx_seq_one_letter_code
_entity_poly.pdbx_strand_id
1 'polypeptide(L)'
;MTDAVPAPTTAPVLNLSLDVPETKAELSLPEPDPTDELRAQADAQVEQLLSIDPTNEDARATARDAVDSMGRDLQQRSATRSRMLQAPLKEISHGTEDGGEVAKSLSDLRIEVEKLDPSGLDTDAGWFTRAVGKIPGVGTPLKRYFMRYESSQTQIDAIVKSLEKGRDQLKRDNVTLGDDQKQMRELTHLLADQIALAQALDASVVDKLATEITVDDPRRQFVEEDILFSLRQRTLDLQQQLAVNQQGVLAIEIIIRNNRELIRGV
;
A
#
# COMPACT_ATOMS: atom_id res chain seq x y z
N MET A 1 0.58 11.20 55.81
CA MET A 1 1.24 10.23 54.93
C MET A 1 0.17 9.79 53.95
N THR A 2 0.19 10.40 52.77
CA THR A 2 -0.85 10.34 51.74
C THR A 2 -0.61 9.11 50.86
N ASP A 3 -1.65 8.29 50.75
CA ASP A 3 -1.71 7.09 49.90
C ASP A 3 -1.53 7.46 48.43
N ALA A 4 -0.54 6.84 47.79
CA ALA A 4 -0.32 6.96 46.35
C ALA A 4 -1.14 5.89 45.64
N VAL A 5 -2.23 6.31 45.00
CA VAL A 5 -3.00 5.48 44.07
C VAL A 5 -2.10 5.12 42.88
N PRO A 6 -1.91 3.84 42.53
CA PRO A 6 -1.18 3.48 41.32
C PRO A 6 -2.01 3.87 40.09
N ALA A 7 -1.40 4.63 39.19
CA ALA A 7 -2.02 5.04 37.93
C ALA A 7 -2.35 3.81 37.06
N PRO A 8 -3.48 3.83 36.31
CA PRO A 8 -3.79 2.76 35.37
C PRO A 8 -2.73 2.75 34.26
N THR A 9 -2.03 1.63 34.13
CA THR A 9 -1.13 1.35 33.00
C THR A 9 -1.96 1.38 31.72
N THR A 10 -1.88 2.47 30.98
CA THR A 10 -2.38 2.56 29.60
C THR A 10 -1.55 1.63 28.73
N ALA A 11 -2.09 0.44 28.47
CA ALA A 11 -1.61 -0.47 27.44
C ALA A 11 -1.59 0.24 26.07
N PRO A 12 -0.69 -0.12 25.15
CA PRO A 12 -0.57 0.56 23.87
C PRO A 12 -1.85 0.31 23.07
N VAL A 13 -2.67 1.35 22.94
CA VAL A 13 -3.65 1.42 21.86
C VAL A 13 -2.86 1.39 20.56
N LEU A 14 -3.12 0.38 19.72
CA LEU A 14 -2.67 0.32 18.32
C LEU A 14 -3.23 1.53 17.59
N ASN A 15 -2.55 2.67 17.72
CA ASN A 15 -2.94 3.91 17.09
C ASN A 15 -2.45 3.87 15.65
N LEU A 16 -3.23 3.22 14.78
CA LEU A 16 -2.97 3.08 13.34
C LEU A 16 -3.35 4.36 12.57
N SER A 17 -3.12 5.54 13.14
CA SER A 17 -3.22 6.79 12.37
C SER A 17 -1.94 6.97 11.58
N LEU A 18 -1.93 6.41 10.38
CA LEU A 18 -0.83 6.52 9.42
C LEU A 18 -0.86 7.87 8.72
N ASP A 19 0.20 8.65 8.92
CA ASP A 19 0.44 9.89 8.18
C ASP A 19 0.94 9.52 6.76
N VAL A 20 0.01 9.60 5.80
CA VAL A 20 0.27 9.34 4.38
C VAL A 20 1.35 10.30 3.81
N PRO A 21 1.33 11.62 4.10
CA PRO A 21 2.42 12.53 3.79
C PRO A 21 3.80 12.07 4.29
N GLU A 22 3.93 11.65 5.55
CA GLU A 22 5.22 11.18 6.10
C GLU A 22 5.70 9.91 5.41
N THR A 23 4.80 8.97 5.13
CA THR A 23 5.14 7.71 4.46
C THR A 23 5.61 7.95 3.01
N LYS A 24 5.01 8.92 2.30
CA LYS A 24 5.46 9.31 0.96
C LYS A 24 6.88 9.90 0.99
N ALA A 25 7.17 10.74 1.98
CA ALA A 25 8.51 11.33 2.16
C ALA A 25 9.56 10.27 2.51
N GLU A 26 9.24 9.32 3.38
CA GLU A 26 10.14 8.23 3.78
C GLU A 26 10.50 7.31 2.59
N LEU A 27 9.53 7.04 1.70
CA LEU A 27 9.73 6.17 0.54
C LEU A 27 10.47 6.84 -0.62
N SER A 28 10.74 8.15 -0.55
CA SER A 28 11.46 8.92 -1.59
C SER A 28 10.93 8.66 -3.01
N LEU A 29 9.60 8.68 -3.16
CA LEU A 29 8.98 8.45 -4.47
C LEU A 29 9.34 9.62 -5.41
N PRO A 30 9.86 9.35 -6.62
CA PRO A 30 10.30 10.39 -7.54
C PRO A 30 9.12 11.24 -7.99
N GLU A 31 9.37 12.55 -8.10
CA GLU A 31 8.51 13.48 -8.81
C GLU A 31 9.09 13.70 -10.21
N PRO A 32 8.26 13.80 -11.25
CA PRO A 32 8.73 14.02 -12.61
C PRO A 32 9.37 15.41 -12.73
N ASP A 33 10.63 15.45 -13.12
CA ASP A 33 11.37 16.67 -13.41
C ASP A 33 12.26 16.45 -14.65
N PRO A 34 12.07 17.21 -15.74
CA PRO A 34 12.90 17.08 -16.93
C PRO A 34 14.36 17.43 -16.63
N THR A 35 15.26 16.48 -16.81
CA THR A 35 16.70 16.73 -16.79
C THR A 35 17.14 17.44 -18.07
N ASP A 36 18.34 18.04 -18.08
CA ASP A 36 18.89 18.65 -19.30
C ASP A 36 19.07 17.63 -20.44
N GLU A 37 19.39 16.38 -20.10
CA GLU A 37 19.48 15.28 -21.08
C GLU A 37 18.11 14.99 -21.71
N LEU A 38 17.05 14.92 -20.90
CA LEU A 38 15.68 14.72 -21.40
C LEU A 38 15.19 15.90 -22.25
N ARG A 39 15.59 17.13 -21.90
CA ARG A 39 15.31 18.32 -22.72
C ARG A 39 16.00 18.22 -24.09
N ALA A 40 17.29 17.90 -24.11
CA ALA A 40 18.02 17.73 -25.37
C ALA A 40 17.44 16.60 -26.25
N GLN A 41 17.02 15.50 -25.62
CA GLN A 41 16.34 14.40 -26.32
C GLN A 41 14.99 14.85 -26.89
N ALA A 42 14.20 15.58 -26.11
CA ALA A 42 12.92 16.12 -26.55
C ALA A 42 13.08 17.07 -27.74
N ASP A 43 14.05 17.99 -27.69
CA ASP A 43 14.33 18.92 -28.79
C ASP A 43 14.65 18.19 -30.10
N ALA A 44 15.51 17.16 -30.04
CA ALA A 44 15.83 16.35 -31.21
C ALA A 44 14.61 15.60 -31.77
N GLN A 45 13.73 15.10 -30.90
CA GLN A 45 12.50 14.42 -31.33
C GLN A 45 11.50 15.39 -31.95
N VAL A 46 11.34 16.59 -31.37
CA VAL A 46 10.47 17.63 -31.92
C VAL A 46 10.97 18.12 -33.27
N GLU A 47 12.29 18.31 -33.42
CA GLU A 47 12.88 18.67 -34.72
C GLU A 47 12.58 17.61 -35.79
N GLN A 48 12.71 16.33 -35.45
CA GLN A 48 12.35 15.24 -36.35
C GLN A 48 10.84 15.24 -36.68
N LEU A 49 9.98 15.41 -35.68
CA LEU A 49 8.52 15.47 -35.87
C LEU A 49 8.09 16.65 -36.76
N LEU A 50 8.72 17.82 -36.60
CA LEU A 50 8.39 19.04 -37.35
C LEU A 50 9.03 19.10 -38.74
N SER A 51 10.03 18.26 -39.01
CA SER A 51 10.64 18.09 -40.34
C SER A 51 9.72 17.37 -41.34
N ILE A 52 8.63 16.77 -40.85
CA ILE A 52 7.66 16.02 -41.64
C ILE A 52 6.76 16.97 -42.45
N ASP A 53 6.56 16.66 -43.73
CA ASP A 53 5.69 17.43 -44.62
C ASP A 53 4.22 17.36 -44.13
N PRO A 54 3.62 18.48 -43.69
CA PRO A 54 2.24 18.52 -43.20
C PRO A 54 1.20 18.31 -44.31
N THR A 55 1.57 18.49 -45.58
CA THR A 55 0.65 18.33 -46.71
C THR A 55 0.50 16.87 -47.13
N ASN A 56 1.36 15.99 -46.60
CA ASN A 56 1.34 14.57 -46.85
C ASN A 56 0.60 13.84 -45.70
N GLU A 57 -0.51 13.18 -46.03
CA GLU A 57 -1.32 12.45 -45.04
C GLU A 57 -0.57 11.29 -44.37
N ASP A 58 0.25 10.55 -45.10
CA ASP A 58 1.04 9.43 -44.55
C ASP A 58 2.07 9.93 -43.54
N ALA A 59 2.64 11.10 -43.83
CA ALA A 59 3.63 11.73 -42.98
C ALA A 59 2.98 12.27 -41.69
N ARG A 60 1.80 12.90 -41.80
CA ARG A 60 0.98 13.27 -40.63
C ARG A 60 0.55 12.06 -39.80
N ALA A 61 0.16 10.95 -40.42
CA ALA A 61 -0.19 9.72 -39.72
C ALA A 61 1.01 9.18 -38.92
N THR A 62 2.19 9.17 -39.54
CA THR A 62 3.44 8.75 -38.89
C THR A 62 3.78 9.62 -37.67
N ALA A 63 3.63 10.94 -37.79
CA ALA A 63 3.88 11.86 -36.68
C ALA A 63 2.91 11.64 -35.51
N ARG A 64 1.61 11.45 -35.79
CA ARG A 64 0.62 11.09 -34.75
C ARG A 64 0.96 9.76 -34.11
N ASP A 65 1.28 8.73 -34.90
CA ASP A 65 1.64 7.42 -34.38
C ASP A 65 2.88 7.46 -33.48
N ALA A 66 3.85 8.31 -33.78
CA ALA A 66 5.04 8.53 -32.95
C ALA A 66 4.67 9.11 -31.58
N VAL A 67 3.79 10.13 -31.54
CA VAL A 67 3.29 10.72 -30.28
C VAL A 67 2.43 9.71 -29.52
N ASP A 68 1.51 9.04 -30.22
CA ASP A 68 0.59 8.07 -29.62
C ASP A 68 1.32 6.81 -29.14
N SER A 69 2.46 6.45 -29.74
CA SER A 69 3.32 5.32 -29.29
C SER A 69 4.20 5.65 -28.12
N MET A 70 4.33 6.92 -27.77
CA MET A 70 5.13 7.34 -26.64
C MET A 70 4.59 6.72 -25.34
N GLY A 71 5.43 5.91 -24.69
CA GLY A 71 5.07 5.19 -23.46
C GLY A 71 4.02 4.07 -23.64
N ARG A 72 3.64 3.65 -24.87
CA ARG A 72 2.69 2.54 -25.07
C ARG A 72 3.18 1.23 -24.45
N ASP A 73 4.47 0.92 -24.62
CA ASP A 73 5.09 -0.26 -24.00
C ASP A 73 5.06 -0.17 -22.46
N LEU A 74 5.34 1.01 -21.90
CA LEU A 74 5.29 1.23 -20.46
C LEU A 74 3.86 1.08 -19.91
N GLN A 75 2.86 1.63 -20.61
CA GLN A 75 1.45 1.44 -20.26
C GLN A 75 1.03 -0.03 -20.32
N GLN A 76 1.47 -0.78 -21.33
CA GLN A 76 1.13 -2.20 -21.45
C GLN A 76 1.77 -3.04 -20.33
N ARG A 77 3.01 -2.72 -19.96
CA ARG A 77 3.69 -3.31 -18.80
C ARG A 77 2.95 -2.96 -17.50
N SER A 78 2.57 -1.69 -17.33
CA SER A 78 1.79 -1.21 -16.17
C SER A 78 0.42 -1.88 -16.05
N ALA A 79 -0.34 -1.98 -17.15
CA ALA A 79 -1.68 -2.59 -17.16
C ALA A 79 -1.65 -4.11 -16.91
N THR A 80 -0.62 -4.79 -17.42
CA THR A 80 -0.42 -6.23 -17.15
C THR A 80 -0.09 -6.46 -15.68
N ARG A 81 0.78 -5.63 -15.10
CA ARG A 81 1.16 -5.69 -13.69
C ARG A 81 0.03 -5.29 -12.74
N SER A 82 -0.71 -4.23 -13.05
CA SER A 82 -1.91 -3.85 -12.28
C SER A 82 -2.92 -4.99 -12.20
N ARG A 83 -3.15 -5.74 -13.29
CA ARG A 83 -4.00 -6.94 -13.26
C ARG A 83 -3.43 -8.06 -12.39
N MET A 84 -2.11 -8.23 -12.37
CA MET A 84 -1.45 -9.21 -11.48
C MET A 84 -1.55 -8.80 -10.01
N LEU A 85 -1.52 -7.51 -9.69
CA LEU A 85 -1.63 -6.98 -8.33
C LEU A 85 -3.06 -6.94 -7.80
N GLN A 86 -4.07 -6.79 -8.66
CA GLN A 86 -5.48 -6.71 -8.25
C GLN A 86 -6.00 -7.99 -7.58
N ALA A 87 -5.56 -9.17 -8.02
CA ALA A 87 -5.99 -10.43 -7.43
C ALA A 87 -5.44 -10.62 -6.00
N PRO A 88 -4.12 -10.45 -5.74
CA PRO A 88 -3.55 -10.46 -4.40
C PRO A 88 -4.10 -9.35 -3.50
N LEU A 89 -4.24 -8.12 -3.99
CA LEU A 89 -4.71 -7.00 -3.17
C LEU A 89 -6.16 -7.19 -2.72
N LYS A 90 -7.00 -7.82 -3.55
CA LYS A 90 -8.37 -8.17 -3.20
C LYS A 90 -8.43 -9.29 -2.15
N GLU A 91 -7.60 -10.33 -2.29
CA GLU A 91 -7.50 -11.39 -1.29
C GLU A 91 -6.96 -10.86 0.06
N ILE A 92 -5.99 -9.94 0.01
CA ILE A 92 -5.42 -9.30 1.20
C ILE A 92 -6.42 -8.32 1.83
N SER A 93 -7.15 -7.52 1.04
CA SER A 93 -8.20 -6.62 1.55
C SER A 93 -9.27 -7.39 2.35
N HIS A 94 -9.68 -8.57 1.86
CA HIS A 94 -10.63 -9.41 2.58
C HIS A 94 -10.06 -10.01 3.88
N GLY A 95 -8.73 -10.12 4.01
CA GLY A 95 -8.06 -10.56 5.22
C GLY A 95 -7.64 -9.44 6.19
N THR A 96 -7.66 -8.17 5.76
CA THR A 96 -7.04 -7.05 6.49
C THR A 96 -8.01 -6.08 7.15
N GLU A 97 -9.32 -6.12 6.87
CA GLU A 97 -10.29 -5.19 7.47
C GLU A 97 -10.31 -5.22 9.01
N ASP A 98 -9.81 -6.29 9.66
CA ASP A 98 -9.63 -6.39 11.12
C ASP A 98 -8.29 -7.05 11.57
N GLY A 99 -7.28 -7.14 10.71
CA GLY A 99 -6.04 -7.89 11.01
C GLY A 99 -6.19 -9.43 10.95
N GLY A 100 -7.30 -9.91 10.37
CA GLY A 100 -7.52 -11.29 9.98
C GLY A 100 -7.61 -12.30 11.14
N GLU A 101 -7.47 -13.58 10.80
CA GLU A 101 -7.52 -14.71 11.74
C GLU A 101 -6.49 -14.59 12.88
N VAL A 102 -5.37 -13.90 12.64
CA VAL A 102 -4.28 -13.68 13.61
C VAL A 102 -4.67 -12.66 14.68
N ALA A 103 -5.16 -11.48 14.29
CA ALA A 103 -5.61 -10.46 15.25
C ALA A 103 -6.76 -10.99 16.11
N LYS A 104 -7.68 -11.75 15.52
CA LYS A 104 -8.75 -12.45 16.26
C LYS A 104 -8.17 -13.46 17.25
N SER A 105 -7.24 -14.31 16.83
CA SER A 105 -6.62 -15.30 17.71
C SER A 105 -5.83 -14.66 18.87
N LEU A 106 -5.22 -13.48 18.66
CA LEU A 106 -4.53 -12.73 19.72
C LEU A 106 -5.52 -12.19 20.75
N SER A 107 -6.68 -11.70 20.29
CA SER A 107 -7.79 -11.28 21.16
C SER A 107 -8.38 -12.46 21.95
N ASP A 108 -8.63 -13.58 21.28
CA ASP A 108 -9.14 -14.81 21.89
C ASP A 108 -8.15 -15.36 22.95
N LEU A 109 -6.85 -15.35 22.65
CA LEU A 109 -5.81 -15.73 23.61
C LEU A 109 -5.83 -14.84 24.84
N ARG A 110 -5.92 -13.52 24.66
CA ARG A 110 -6.01 -12.57 25.79
C ARG A 110 -7.21 -12.86 26.68
N ILE A 111 -8.39 -13.07 26.08
CA ILE A 111 -9.62 -13.40 26.80
C ILE A 111 -9.46 -14.70 27.57
N GLU A 112 -8.86 -15.73 26.97
CA GLU A 112 -8.70 -17.04 27.62
C GLU A 112 -7.65 -17.01 28.75
N VAL A 113 -6.58 -16.23 28.60
CA VAL A 113 -5.58 -15.99 29.66
C VAL A 113 -6.18 -15.18 30.81
N GLU A 114 -6.99 -14.16 30.52
CA GLU A 114 -7.67 -13.33 31.55
C GLU A 114 -8.66 -14.16 32.39
N LYS A 115 -9.34 -15.15 31.79
CA LYS A 115 -10.19 -16.11 32.51
C LYS A 115 -9.43 -16.98 33.52
N LEU A 116 -8.11 -17.07 33.39
CA LEU A 116 -7.24 -17.86 34.25
C LEU A 116 -6.55 -17.01 35.32
N ASP A 117 -6.81 -15.70 35.38
CA ASP A 117 -6.23 -14.83 36.39
C ASP A 117 -6.71 -15.24 37.81
N PRO A 118 -5.79 -15.64 38.72
CA PRO A 118 -6.13 -16.01 40.09
C PRO A 118 -6.53 -14.81 40.96
N SER A 119 -6.37 -13.56 40.49
CA SER A 119 -6.69 -12.33 41.23
C SER A 119 -8.18 -12.22 41.63
N GLY A 120 -9.07 -12.89 40.90
CA GLY A 120 -10.51 -12.98 41.23
C GLY A 120 -10.87 -14.08 42.23
N LEU A 121 -9.90 -14.84 42.75
CA LEU A 121 -10.14 -15.80 43.83
C LEU A 121 -10.25 -15.04 45.16
N ASP A 122 -11.47 -14.70 45.58
CA ASP A 122 -11.76 -14.20 46.93
C ASP A 122 -11.27 -15.24 47.96
N THR A 123 -10.06 -15.00 48.48
CA THR A 123 -9.45 -15.80 49.54
C THR A 123 -9.92 -15.38 50.93
N ASP A 124 -10.65 -14.25 51.03
CA ASP A 124 -11.43 -13.86 52.20
C ASP A 124 -12.68 -14.73 52.31
N ALA A 125 -12.43 -15.98 52.69
CA ALA A 125 -13.44 -17.01 52.88
C ALA A 125 -14.39 -16.66 54.04
N GLY A 126 -15.43 -15.88 53.73
CA GLY A 126 -16.61 -15.71 54.56
C GLY A 126 -17.32 -17.04 54.84
N TRP A 127 -18.17 -17.08 55.87
CA TRP A 127 -18.86 -18.29 56.33
C TRP A 127 -19.64 -19.05 55.22
N PHE A 128 -20.03 -18.35 54.16
CA PHE A 128 -20.75 -18.88 53.00
C PHE A 128 -19.90 -19.82 52.13
N THR A 129 -18.64 -19.49 51.82
CA THR A 129 -17.77 -20.36 50.99
C THR A 129 -17.39 -21.65 51.71
N ARG A 130 -17.24 -21.59 53.04
CA ARG A 130 -17.07 -22.75 53.93
C ARG A 130 -18.30 -23.66 54.00
N ALA A 131 -19.50 -23.11 53.86
CA ALA A 131 -20.75 -23.87 53.85
C ALA A 131 -20.99 -24.57 52.50
N VAL A 132 -20.72 -23.90 51.38
CA VAL A 132 -20.90 -24.44 50.02
C VAL A 132 -19.91 -25.58 49.73
N GLY A 133 -18.69 -25.54 50.28
CA GLY A 133 -17.71 -26.62 50.15
C GLY A 133 -18.07 -27.94 50.84
N LYS A 134 -19.15 -27.98 51.64
CA LYS A 134 -19.65 -29.20 52.31
C LYS A 134 -20.78 -29.90 51.57
N ILE A 135 -21.27 -29.36 50.45
CA ILE A 135 -22.30 -30.01 49.63
C ILE A 135 -21.62 -31.10 48.78
N PRO A 136 -22.00 -32.39 48.92
CA PRO A 136 -21.43 -33.47 48.13
C PRO A 136 -21.67 -33.21 46.63
N GLY A 137 -20.58 -33.18 45.85
CA GLY A 137 -20.59 -32.91 44.40
C GLY A 137 -20.20 -31.49 43.98
N VAL A 138 -20.26 -30.51 44.89
CA VAL A 138 -19.88 -29.11 44.60
C VAL A 138 -18.42 -28.90 45.06
N GLY A 139 -17.46 -29.14 44.17
CA GLY A 139 -16.02 -29.03 44.48
C GLY A 139 -15.60 -27.65 45.03
N THR A 140 -14.48 -27.63 45.78
CA THR A 140 -13.89 -26.41 46.37
C THR A 140 -13.54 -25.38 45.29
N PRO A 141 -13.51 -24.07 45.62
CA PRO A 141 -13.09 -23.01 44.69
C PRO A 141 -11.76 -23.31 44.01
N LEU A 142 -10.80 -23.86 44.76
CA LEU A 142 -9.50 -24.29 44.25
C LEU A 142 -9.59 -25.45 43.25
N LYS A 143 -10.39 -26.48 43.54
CA LYS A 143 -10.62 -27.60 42.60
C LYS A 143 -11.30 -27.11 41.32
N ARG A 144 -12.22 -26.16 41.42
CA ARG A 144 -12.91 -25.54 40.27
C ARG A 144 -11.96 -24.70 39.41
N TYR A 145 -11.05 -23.98 40.04
CA TYR A 145 -9.96 -23.27 39.38
C TYR A 145 -9.06 -24.24 38.60
N PHE A 146 -8.57 -25.32 39.22
CA PHE A 146 -7.72 -26.30 38.55
C PHE A 146 -8.44 -27.04 37.41
N MET A 147 -9.71 -27.40 37.57
CA MET A 147 -10.50 -27.99 36.48
C MET A 147 -10.70 -27.01 35.32
N ARG A 148 -10.89 -25.70 35.60
CA ARG A 148 -10.99 -24.67 34.56
C ARG A 148 -9.64 -24.47 33.86
N TYR A 149 -8.55 -24.46 34.61
CA TYR A 149 -7.19 -24.40 34.08
C TYR A 149 -6.88 -25.57 33.14
N GLU A 150 -7.14 -26.80 33.59
CA GLU A 150 -6.96 -28.02 32.78
C GLU A 150 -7.83 -28.00 31.51
N SER A 151 -9.09 -27.54 31.62
CA SER A 151 -10.00 -27.42 30.48
C SER A 151 -9.63 -26.31 29.50
N SER A 152 -9.04 -25.20 29.98
CA SER A 152 -8.62 -24.07 29.15
C SER A 152 -7.26 -24.32 28.48
N GLN A 153 -6.40 -25.19 29.03
CA GLN A 153 -5.09 -25.50 28.44
C GLN A 153 -5.21 -26.01 27.00
N THR A 154 -6.15 -26.93 26.72
CA THR A 154 -6.36 -27.44 25.36
C THR A 154 -6.83 -26.36 24.38
N GLN A 155 -7.65 -25.40 24.85
CA GLN A 155 -8.09 -24.26 24.05
C GLN A 155 -6.93 -23.28 23.80
N ILE A 156 -6.13 -22.97 24.82
CA ILE A 156 -4.95 -22.11 24.70
C ILE A 156 -3.95 -22.72 23.73
N ASP A 157 -3.64 -24.01 23.84
CA ASP A 157 -2.71 -24.69 22.93
C ASP A 157 -3.20 -24.65 21.47
N ALA A 158 -4.50 -24.81 21.25
CA ALA A 158 -5.11 -24.67 19.93
C ALA A 158 -5.00 -23.24 19.37
N ILE A 159 -5.25 -22.23 20.21
CA ILE A 159 -5.12 -20.81 19.85
C ILE A 159 -3.65 -20.48 19.54
N VAL A 160 -2.71 -20.91 20.38
CA VAL A 160 -1.26 -20.69 20.17
C VAL A 160 -0.80 -21.32 18.86
N LYS A 161 -1.22 -22.56 18.57
CA LYS A 161 -0.88 -23.21 17.29
C LYS A 161 -1.48 -22.47 16.08
N SER A 162 -2.68 -21.92 16.23
CA SER A 162 -3.30 -21.06 15.21
C SER A 162 -2.48 -19.78 14.99
N LEU A 163 -2.06 -19.13 16.07
CA LEU A 163 -1.21 -17.94 16.04
C LEU A 163 0.13 -18.20 15.38
N GLU A 164 0.80 -19.31 15.69
CA GLU A 164 2.07 -19.70 15.05
C GLU A 164 1.90 -19.89 13.53
N LYS A 165 0.86 -20.60 13.11
CA LYS A 165 0.53 -20.79 11.70
C LYS A 165 0.24 -19.46 11.01
N GLY A 166 -0.53 -18.60 11.66
CA GLY A 166 -0.88 -17.26 11.19
C GLY A 166 0.35 -16.37 11.04
N ARG A 167 1.24 -16.34 12.04
CA ARG A 167 2.52 -15.65 12.00
C ARG A 167 3.37 -16.11 10.82
N ASP A 168 3.45 -17.42 10.58
CA ASP A 168 4.22 -17.95 9.46
C ASP A 168 3.60 -17.62 8.10
N GLN A 169 2.27 -17.48 8.02
CA GLN A 169 1.58 -16.96 6.85
C GLN A 169 1.94 -15.49 6.61
N LEU A 170 1.79 -14.63 7.63
CA LEU A 170 2.15 -13.21 7.55
C LEU A 170 3.61 -12.98 7.13
N LYS A 171 4.54 -13.85 7.58
CA LYS A 171 5.94 -13.82 7.13
C LYS A 171 6.08 -14.08 5.64
N ARG A 172 5.36 -15.07 5.08
CA ARG A 172 5.37 -15.35 3.65
C ARG A 172 4.74 -14.23 2.85
N ASP A 173 3.61 -13.71 3.33
CA ASP A 173 2.90 -12.61 2.67
C ASP A 173 3.77 -11.36 2.60
N ASN A 174 4.52 -11.05 3.67
CA ASN A 174 5.46 -9.92 3.67
C ASN A 174 6.61 -10.08 2.66
N VAL A 175 7.03 -11.31 2.33
CA VAL A 175 8.03 -11.53 1.28
C VAL A 175 7.43 -11.18 -0.08
N THR A 176 6.26 -11.75 -0.39
CA THR A 176 5.54 -11.48 -1.65
C THR A 176 5.22 -9.98 -1.81
N LEU A 177 4.67 -9.37 -0.76
CA LEU A 177 4.36 -7.93 -0.75
C LEU A 177 5.60 -7.06 -0.90
N GLY A 178 6.73 -7.47 -0.31
CA GLY A 178 8.01 -6.78 -0.48
C GLY A 178 8.50 -6.81 -1.94
N ASP A 179 8.40 -7.95 -2.60
CA ASP A 179 8.75 -8.10 -4.01
C ASP A 179 7.83 -7.30 -4.93
N ASP A 180 6.53 -7.30 -4.65
CA ASP A 180 5.54 -6.49 -5.38
C ASP A 180 5.82 -5.00 -5.21
N GLN A 181 6.03 -4.53 -3.97
CA GLN A 181 6.38 -3.15 -3.70
C GLN A 181 7.64 -2.71 -4.44
N LYS A 182 8.67 -3.56 -4.49
CA LYS A 182 9.90 -3.26 -5.23
C LYS A 182 9.61 -3.03 -6.71
N GLN A 183 8.84 -3.92 -7.33
CA GLN A 183 8.47 -3.80 -8.75
C GLN A 183 7.61 -2.54 -9.01
N MET A 184 6.72 -2.20 -8.09
CA MET A 184 5.92 -0.98 -8.18
C MET A 184 6.78 0.28 -8.05
N ARG A 185 7.79 0.29 -7.17
CA ARG A 185 8.73 1.41 -7.08
C ARG A 185 9.53 1.58 -8.38
N GLU A 186 10.02 0.48 -8.96
CA GLU A 186 10.68 0.53 -10.27
C GLU A 186 9.76 1.12 -11.34
N LEU A 187 8.47 0.76 -11.33
CA LEU A 187 7.48 1.35 -12.23
C LEU A 187 7.25 2.85 -11.96
N THR A 188 7.27 3.29 -10.71
CA THR A 188 7.19 4.73 -10.35
C THR A 188 8.30 5.52 -11.04
N HIS A 189 9.54 5.03 -11.01
CA HIS A 189 10.67 5.69 -11.68
C HIS A 189 10.45 5.79 -13.19
N LEU A 190 10.09 4.68 -13.84
CA LEU A 190 9.86 4.67 -15.28
C LEU A 190 8.72 5.61 -15.69
N LEU A 191 7.64 5.69 -14.90
CA LEU A 191 6.53 6.61 -15.15
C LEU A 191 6.97 8.07 -14.96
N ALA A 192 7.75 8.37 -13.92
CA ALA A 192 8.27 9.71 -13.67
C ALA A 192 9.18 10.18 -14.81
N ASP A 193 10.12 9.35 -15.26
CA ASP A 193 11.02 9.65 -16.40
C ASP A 193 10.22 9.90 -17.69
N GLN A 194 9.19 9.09 -17.94
CA GLN A 194 8.35 9.23 -19.13
C GLN A 194 7.50 10.52 -19.09
N ILE A 195 6.97 10.90 -17.93
CA ILE A 195 6.26 12.17 -17.75
C ILE A 195 7.20 13.35 -17.94
N ALA A 196 8.42 13.27 -17.38
CA ALA A 196 9.45 14.30 -17.54
C ALA A 196 9.83 14.49 -19.01
N LEU A 197 10.00 13.41 -19.78
CA LEU A 197 10.21 13.49 -21.23
C LEU A 197 9.01 14.14 -21.94
N ALA A 198 7.78 13.74 -21.59
CA ALA A 198 6.57 14.29 -22.21
C ALA A 198 6.41 15.80 -21.94
N GLN A 199 6.74 16.25 -20.73
CA GLN A 199 6.77 17.66 -20.36
C GLN A 199 7.85 18.44 -21.13
N ALA A 200 9.03 17.85 -21.32
CA ALA A 200 10.08 18.45 -22.14
C ALA A 200 9.64 18.58 -23.62
N LEU A 201 8.98 17.55 -24.15
CA LEU A 201 8.40 17.58 -25.50
C LEU A 201 7.34 18.68 -25.63
N ASP A 202 6.44 18.85 -24.63
CA ASP A 202 5.42 19.90 -24.66
C ASP A 202 6.08 21.28 -24.72
N ALA A 203 7.05 21.52 -23.83
CA ALA A 203 7.79 22.77 -23.79
C ALA A 203 8.51 23.08 -25.11
N SER A 204 9.16 22.07 -25.71
CA SER A 204 9.87 22.21 -26.98
C SER A 204 8.91 22.49 -28.14
N VAL A 205 7.78 21.79 -28.23
CA VAL A 205 6.73 22.06 -29.24
C VAL A 205 6.17 23.49 -29.08
N VAL A 206 5.91 23.92 -27.85
CA VAL A 206 5.44 25.29 -27.55
C VAL A 206 6.47 26.34 -27.96
N ASP A 207 7.76 26.10 -27.70
CA ASP A 207 8.83 27.01 -28.14
C ASP A 207 8.87 27.12 -29.66
N LYS A 208 8.82 26.00 -30.39
CA LYS A 208 8.78 25.98 -31.87
C LYS A 208 7.55 26.70 -32.43
N LEU A 209 6.39 26.56 -31.79
CA LEU A 209 5.17 27.31 -32.13
C LEU A 209 5.27 28.82 -31.90
N ALA A 210 6.18 29.25 -31.03
CA ALA A 210 6.43 30.65 -30.71
C ALA A 210 7.55 31.26 -31.57
N THR A 211 8.56 30.49 -31.96
CA THR A 211 9.78 30.98 -32.61
C THR A 211 9.87 30.69 -34.11
N GLU A 212 9.38 29.53 -34.56
CA GLU A 212 9.59 29.03 -35.93
C GLU A 212 8.30 28.89 -36.74
N ILE A 213 7.21 28.46 -36.11
CA ILE A 213 5.92 28.21 -36.76
C ILE A 213 5.02 29.42 -36.54
N THR A 214 5.00 30.35 -37.50
CA THR A 214 4.18 31.56 -37.42
C THR A 214 2.68 31.26 -37.57
N VAL A 215 1.82 32.24 -37.31
CA VAL A 215 0.35 32.08 -37.36
C VAL A 215 -0.15 31.64 -38.75
N ASP A 216 0.53 32.06 -39.81
CA ASP A 216 0.18 31.74 -41.20
C ASP A 216 0.83 30.43 -41.70
N ASP A 217 1.65 29.76 -40.89
CA ASP A 217 2.29 28.49 -41.28
C ASP A 217 1.22 27.39 -41.39
N PRO A 218 1.09 26.70 -42.54
CA PRO A 218 0.11 25.63 -42.74
C PRO A 218 0.28 24.45 -41.78
N ARG A 219 1.45 24.29 -41.14
CA ARG A 219 1.71 23.29 -40.10
C ARG A 219 1.04 23.60 -38.78
N ARG A 220 0.77 24.86 -38.48
CA ARG A 220 0.42 25.32 -37.14
C ARG A 220 -0.77 24.58 -36.56
N GLN A 221 -1.86 24.48 -37.33
CA GLN A 221 -3.07 23.79 -36.88
C GLN A 221 -2.80 22.31 -36.57
N PHE A 222 -2.03 21.62 -37.42
CA PHE A 222 -1.64 20.24 -37.17
C PHE A 222 -0.82 20.07 -35.88
N VAL A 223 0.15 20.95 -35.66
CA VAL A 223 1.01 20.89 -34.48
C VAL A 223 0.24 21.22 -33.20
N GLU A 224 -0.65 22.21 -33.22
CA GLU A 224 -1.46 22.59 -32.06
C GLU A 224 -2.56 21.57 -31.75
N GLU A 225 -3.36 21.17 -32.75
CA GLU A 225 -4.59 20.39 -32.54
C GLU A 225 -4.34 18.88 -32.51
N ASP A 226 -3.35 18.37 -33.25
CA ASP A 226 -3.08 16.92 -33.30
C ASP A 226 -1.91 16.55 -32.38
N ILE A 227 -0.74 17.21 -32.55
CA ILE A 227 0.49 16.82 -31.84
C ILE A 227 0.45 17.25 -30.38
N LEU A 228 0.30 18.56 -30.12
CA LEU A 228 0.36 19.11 -28.77
C LEU A 228 -0.82 18.64 -27.91
N PHE A 229 -2.01 18.53 -28.50
CA PHE A 229 -3.18 17.99 -27.82
C PHE A 229 -2.99 16.52 -27.41
N SER A 230 -2.58 15.65 -28.34
CA SER A 230 -2.33 14.23 -28.02
C SER A 230 -1.24 14.08 -26.95
N LEU A 231 -0.15 14.85 -27.06
CA LEU A 231 0.93 14.85 -26.09
C LEU A 231 0.46 15.23 -24.67
N ARG A 232 -0.40 16.24 -24.55
CA ARG A 232 -0.98 16.67 -23.26
C ARG A 232 -1.92 15.63 -22.68
N GLN A 233 -2.80 15.06 -23.50
CA GLN A 233 -3.67 13.96 -23.06
C GLN A 233 -2.84 12.79 -22.55
N ARG A 234 -1.79 12.44 -23.30
CA ARG A 234 -0.88 11.36 -22.93
C ARG A 234 -0.16 11.63 -21.61
N THR A 235 0.28 12.86 -21.40
CA THR A 235 0.94 13.28 -20.17
C THR A 235 0.00 13.15 -18.97
N LEU A 236 -1.26 13.58 -19.11
CA LEU A 236 -2.28 13.45 -18.06
C LEU A 236 -2.55 11.97 -17.72
N ASP A 237 -2.66 11.11 -18.72
CA ASP A 237 -2.86 9.67 -18.51
C ASP A 237 -1.69 9.04 -17.74
N LEU A 238 -0.45 9.41 -18.08
CA LEU A 238 0.75 8.93 -17.39
C LEU A 238 0.80 9.44 -15.94
N GLN A 239 0.46 10.71 -15.71
CA GLN A 239 0.38 11.28 -14.36
C GLN A 239 -0.67 10.57 -13.50
N GLN A 240 -1.83 10.23 -14.07
CA GLN A 240 -2.85 9.47 -13.37
C GLN A 240 -2.35 8.06 -13.00
N GLN A 241 -1.63 7.39 -13.92
CA GLN A 241 -1.01 6.09 -13.65
C GLN A 241 0.05 6.17 -12.56
N LEU A 242 0.88 7.22 -12.57
CA LEU A 242 1.88 7.47 -11.52
C LEU A 242 1.20 7.62 -10.16
N ALA A 243 0.15 8.44 -10.07
CA ALA A 243 -0.57 8.66 -8.83
C ALA A 243 -1.16 7.36 -8.26
N VAL A 244 -1.82 6.55 -9.11
CA VAL A 244 -2.38 5.24 -8.70
C VAL A 244 -1.28 4.27 -8.26
N ASN A 245 -0.17 4.22 -8.98
CA ASN A 245 0.95 3.35 -8.63
C ASN A 245 1.61 3.77 -7.30
N GLN A 246 1.81 5.07 -7.07
CA GLN A 246 2.32 5.58 -5.79
C GLN A 246 1.38 5.25 -4.62
N GLN A 247 0.06 5.36 -4.82
CA GLN A 247 -0.94 4.95 -3.82
C GLN A 247 -0.84 3.45 -3.51
N GLY A 248 -0.66 2.60 -4.52
CA GLY A 248 -0.47 1.16 -4.31
C GLY A 248 0.81 0.84 -3.54
N VAL A 249 1.93 1.51 -3.83
CA VAL A 249 3.18 1.35 -3.07
C VAL A 249 2.97 1.69 -1.59
N LEU A 250 2.27 2.79 -1.30
CA LEU A 250 1.95 3.22 0.07
C LEU A 250 1.03 2.22 0.78
N ALA A 251 0.00 1.73 0.10
CA ALA A 251 -0.92 0.75 0.64
C ALA A 251 -0.19 -0.56 1.01
N ILE A 252 0.71 -1.05 0.15
CA ILE A 252 1.51 -2.23 0.44
C ILE A 252 2.43 -1.99 1.65
N GLU A 253 3.09 -0.82 1.73
CA GLU A 253 3.95 -0.50 2.89
C GLU A 253 3.17 -0.54 4.20
N ILE A 254 1.95 0.01 4.21
CA ILE A 254 1.05 -0.01 5.36
C ILE A 254 0.73 -1.45 5.78
N ILE A 255 0.37 -2.31 4.82
CA ILE A 255 0.05 -3.72 5.08
C ILE A 255 1.28 -4.45 5.65
N ILE A 256 2.45 -4.26 5.06
CA ILE A 256 3.69 -4.88 5.55
C ILE A 256 3.99 -4.44 6.98
N ARG A 257 3.85 -3.14 7.30
CA ARG A 257 4.04 -2.61 8.67
C ARG A 257 3.05 -3.24 9.64
N ASN A 258 1.77 -3.31 9.28
CA ASN A 258 0.75 -3.96 10.11
C ASN A 258 1.07 -5.44 10.36
N ASN A 259 1.43 -6.19 9.32
CA ASN A 259 1.83 -7.59 9.44
C ASN A 259 3.05 -7.75 10.36
N ARG A 260 4.03 -6.84 10.32
CA ARG A 260 5.18 -6.85 11.24
C ARG A 260 4.74 -6.67 12.70
N GLU A 261 3.79 -5.78 12.99
CA GLU A 261 3.26 -5.62 14.34
C GLU A 261 2.50 -6.86 14.82
N LEU A 262 1.66 -7.46 13.96
CA LEU A 262 0.96 -8.70 14.28
C LEU A 262 1.95 -9.86 14.55
N ILE A 263 3.01 -9.98 13.75
CA ILE A 263 4.07 -10.97 13.96
C ILE A 263 4.78 -10.75 15.30
N ARG A 264 5.01 -9.50 15.74
CA ARG A 264 5.62 -9.20 17.05
C ARG A 264 4.70 -9.51 18.22
N GLY A 265 3.39 -9.43 18.01
CA GLY A 265 2.39 -9.78 19.01
C GLY A 265 2.27 -11.29 19.28
N VAL A 266 2.79 -12.14 18.39
CA VAL A 266 2.81 -13.61 18.48
C VAL A 266 4.15 -14.13 18.99
#